data_AF-A0AAW7KJZ6-F1
#
_entry.id   AF-A0AAW7KJZ6-F1
#
_cell.length_a   1.000
_cell.length_b   1.000
_cell.length_c   1.000
_cell.angle_alpha   90.00
_cell.angle_beta   90.00
_cell.angle_gamma   90.00
#
_symmetry.space_group_name_H-M   'P 1'
#
loop_
_entity.id
_entity.type
_entity.pdbx_description
1 polymer ?
#
loop_
_entity_poly.entity_id
_entity_poly.type
_entity_poly.pdbx_seq_one_letter_code
_entity_poly.pdbx_strand_id
1 'polypeptide(L)'
;WQNQDGEYERHVAGNALLDYAYTTYERKKLLDKGPQTIDHKKVTLANDLYGVVPKGSQPTFKLVAGQVQVDTPLTLLNSTVQAPKVAYQEVKPKQTTAEAAEESNEHSGDTTVAEPNHFIPKSIATSVLVLFGLIFSVITRQLQKRLERQKKHGKESSKTAAMRTIFLSAAVLSFLCAVG
;
A
#
# COMPACT_ATOMS: atom_id res chain seq x y z
N TRP A 1 42.64 -1.66 -33.17
CA TRP A 1 42.90 -0.28 -32.72
C TRP A 1 44.32 -0.21 -32.17
N GLN A 2 45.14 0.76 -32.58
CA GLN A 2 46.59 0.83 -32.29
C GLN A 2 47.02 2.00 -31.36
N ASN A 3 46.10 2.91 -30.99
CA ASN A 3 46.39 4.02 -30.08
C ASN A 3 45.83 3.69 -28.67
N GLN A 4 46.70 3.61 -27.67
CA GLN A 4 46.30 3.35 -26.28
C GLN A 4 45.67 4.55 -25.58
N ASP A 5 46.00 5.78 -25.99
CA ASP A 5 45.44 6.99 -25.40
C ASP A 5 43.91 7.04 -25.60
N GLY A 6 43.45 6.56 -26.76
CA GLY A 6 42.02 6.44 -27.06
C GLY A 6 41.29 5.42 -26.19
N GLU A 7 41.97 4.43 -25.62
CA GLU A 7 41.36 3.51 -24.65
C GLU A 7 41.10 4.23 -23.33
N TYR A 8 42.09 4.98 -22.83
CA TYR A 8 41.95 5.77 -21.61
C TYR A 8 40.85 6.82 -21.75
N GLU A 9 40.84 7.57 -22.85
CA GLU A 9 39.83 8.61 -23.12
C GLU A 9 38.41 8.05 -23.18
N ARG A 10 38.22 6.88 -23.82
CA ARG A 10 36.91 6.21 -23.86
C ARG A 10 36.40 5.83 -22.47
N HIS A 11 37.27 5.39 -21.57
CA HIS A 11 36.88 5.07 -20.20
C HIS A 11 36.48 6.33 -19.42
N VAL A 12 37.26 7.41 -19.53
CA VAL A 12 36.94 8.68 -18.87
C VAL A 12 35.59 9.21 -19.35
N ALA A 13 35.38 9.25 -20.67
CA ALA A 13 34.12 9.70 -21.25
C ALA A 13 32.95 8.78 -20.86
N GLY A 14 33.12 7.46 -20.93
CA GLY A 14 32.10 6.49 -20.57
C GLY A 14 31.68 6.59 -19.10
N ASN A 15 32.65 6.71 -18.20
CA ASN A 15 32.38 6.86 -16.77
C ASN A 15 31.66 8.16 -16.47
N ALA A 16 32.09 9.29 -17.06
CA ALA A 16 31.43 10.58 -16.88
C ALA A 16 29.97 10.56 -17.35
N LEU A 17 29.68 9.88 -18.48
CA LEU A 17 28.30 9.72 -18.97
C LEU A 17 27.44 8.84 -18.05
N LEU A 18 28.01 7.74 -17.52
CA LEU A 18 27.32 6.89 -16.57
C LEU A 18 27.04 7.62 -15.25
N ASP A 19 28.03 8.32 -14.70
CA ASP A 19 27.89 9.13 -13.49
C ASP A 19 26.81 10.21 -13.69
N TYR A 20 26.82 10.90 -14.84
CA TYR A 20 25.77 11.85 -15.17
C TYR A 20 24.38 11.18 -15.20
N ALA A 21 24.25 10.00 -15.82
CA ALA A 21 22.98 9.28 -15.87
C ALA A 21 22.49 8.87 -14.46
N TYR A 22 23.36 8.31 -13.62
CA TYR A 22 23.01 7.87 -12.26
C TYR A 22 22.82 9.02 -11.26
N THR A 23 23.40 10.20 -11.52
CA THR A 23 23.16 11.40 -10.72
C THR A 23 21.89 12.12 -11.13
N THR A 24 21.56 12.12 -12.43
CA THR A 24 20.39 12.82 -12.99
C THR A 24 19.10 12.03 -12.89
N TYR A 25 19.17 10.70 -13.04
CA TYR A 25 17.99 9.82 -13.10
C TYR A 25 18.00 8.77 -12.01
N GLU A 26 16.81 8.27 -11.68
CA GLU A 26 16.63 7.15 -10.76
C GLU A 26 15.63 6.14 -11.32
N ARG A 27 15.91 4.86 -11.08
CA ARG A 27 14.93 3.79 -11.26
C ARG A 27 14.23 3.55 -9.92
N LYS A 28 12.92 3.73 -9.87
CA LYS A 28 12.14 3.50 -8.64
C LYS A 28 10.77 2.91 -8.93
N LYS A 29 10.10 2.49 -7.87
CA LYS A 29 8.67 2.19 -7.91
C LYS A 29 7.90 3.51 -8.04
N LEU A 30 7.02 3.58 -9.03
CA LEU A 30 6.23 4.75 -9.37
C LEU A 30 4.80 4.62 -8.84
N LEU A 31 4.21 3.43 -8.92
CA LEU A 31 2.90 3.12 -8.34
C LEU A 31 2.92 1.74 -7.68
N ASP A 32 2.23 1.61 -6.57
CA ASP A 32 1.97 0.33 -5.92
C ASP A 32 0.87 -0.45 -6.64
N LYS A 33 0.97 -1.78 -6.59
CA LYS A 33 -0.14 -2.68 -6.90
C LYS A 33 -1.37 -2.32 -6.06
N GLY A 34 -2.55 -2.48 -6.66
CA GLY A 34 -3.82 -2.28 -5.98
C GLY A 34 -4.51 -0.97 -6.37
N PRO A 35 -5.40 -0.44 -5.51
CA PRO A 35 -6.20 0.73 -5.83
C PRO A 35 -5.34 1.98 -6.05
N GLN A 36 -5.55 2.66 -7.17
CA GLN A 36 -4.91 3.91 -7.54
C GLN A 36 -5.97 4.88 -8.09
N THR A 37 -5.66 6.18 -8.02
CA THR A 37 -6.46 7.23 -8.69
C THR A 37 -5.59 7.91 -9.72
N ILE A 38 -5.97 7.80 -10.99
CA ILE A 38 -5.23 8.36 -12.14
C ILE A 38 -6.24 9.11 -13.00
N ASP A 39 -5.96 10.37 -13.33
CA ASP A 39 -6.88 11.25 -14.08
C ASP A 39 -8.31 11.22 -13.54
N HIS A 40 -8.46 11.32 -12.22
CA HIS A 40 -9.73 11.24 -11.49
C HIS A 40 -10.50 9.91 -11.63
N LYS A 41 -9.91 8.88 -12.25
CA LYS A 41 -10.48 7.54 -12.37
C LYS A 41 -9.89 6.59 -11.33
N LYS A 42 -10.76 5.83 -10.66
CA LYS A 42 -10.36 4.77 -9.75
C LYS A 42 -10.06 3.50 -10.53
N VAL A 43 -8.82 3.05 -10.44
CA VAL A 43 -8.31 1.85 -11.12
C VAL A 43 -7.62 0.95 -10.12
N THR A 44 -7.62 -0.36 -10.37
CA THR A 44 -6.87 -1.33 -9.57
C THR A 44 -5.73 -1.90 -10.42
N LEU A 45 -4.49 -1.60 -10.07
CA LEU A 45 -3.30 -2.10 -10.76
C LEU A 45 -3.06 -3.57 -10.38
N ALA A 46 -2.73 -4.39 -11.37
CA ALA A 46 -2.42 -5.81 -11.16
C ALA A 46 -1.06 -6.03 -10.48
N ASN A 47 -0.10 -5.13 -10.70
CA ASN A 47 1.29 -5.19 -10.21
C ASN A 47 1.82 -3.79 -9.87
N ASP A 48 2.96 -3.75 -9.18
CA ASP A 48 3.73 -2.52 -9.00
C ASP A 48 4.23 -2.01 -10.36
N LEU A 49 4.18 -0.70 -10.57
CA LEU A 49 4.74 -0.04 -11.76
C LEU A 49 6.09 0.57 -11.40
N TYR A 50 7.15 0.12 -12.06
CA TYR A 50 8.51 0.68 -11.94
C TYR A 50 8.88 1.47 -13.20
N GLY A 51 9.74 2.47 -13.05
CA GLY A 51 10.28 3.21 -14.19
C GLY A 51 11.50 4.04 -13.83
N VAL A 52 12.08 4.65 -14.86
CA VAL A 52 13.20 5.60 -14.75
C VAL A 52 12.64 7.00 -14.90
N VAL A 53 12.99 7.89 -13.97
CA VAL A 53 12.55 9.29 -13.97
C VAL A 53 13.71 10.20 -13.59
N PRO A 54 13.69 11.50 -13.98
CA PRO A 54 14.61 12.48 -13.42
C PRO A 54 14.47 12.52 -11.89
N LYS A 55 15.59 12.58 -11.17
CA LYS A 55 15.56 12.69 -9.71
C LYS A 55 14.83 13.96 -9.29
N GLY A 56 14.03 13.86 -8.23
CA GLY A 56 13.23 14.98 -7.72
C GLY A 56 12.01 15.36 -8.58
N SER A 57 11.77 14.68 -9.71
CA SER A 57 10.57 14.90 -10.52
C SER A 57 9.38 14.06 -10.03
N GLN A 58 8.18 14.55 -10.32
CA GLN A 58 6.93 13.81 -10.15
C GLN A 58 6.55 13.15 -11.48
N PRO A 59 6.42 11.81 -11.54
CA PRO A 59 5.96 11.14 -12.75
C PRO A 59 4.47 11.42 -13.00
N THR A 60 4.10 11.52 -14.27
CA THR A 60 2.72 11.52 -14.73
C THR A 60 2.37 10.20 -15.41
N PHE A 61 1.09 9.90 -15.51
CA PHE A 61 0.59 8.61 -16.02
C PHE A 61 -0.59 8.84 -16.96
N LYS A 62 -0.75 7.93 -17.92
CA LYS A 62 -1.86 7.92 -18.88
C LYS A 62 -2.54 6.55 -18.86
N LEU A 63 -3.86 6.54 -19.02
CA LEU A 63 -4.63 5.33 -19.23
C LEU A 63 -4.76 5.05 -20.73
N VAL A 64 -4.17 3.96 -21.21
CA VAL A 64 -4.17 3.57 -22.62
C VAL A 64 -4.47 2.07 -22.73
N ALA A 65 -5.54 1.71 -23.45
CA ALA A 65 -5.89 0.32 -23.77
C ALA A 65 -5.89 -0.64 -22.54
N GLY A 66 -6.50 -0.22 -21.42
CA GLY A 66 -6.56 -1.03 -20.19
C GLY A 66 -5.23 -1.12 -19.42
N GLN A 67 -4.27 -0.25 -19.73
CA GLN A 67 -2.98 -0.15 -19.07
C GLN A 67 -2.75 1.26 -18.53
N VAL A 68 -2.13 1.33 -17.35
CA VAL A 68 -1.51 2.54 -16.83
C VAL A 68 -0.10 2.58 -17.42
N GLN A 69 0.20 3.63 -18.17
CA GLN A 69 1.51 3.85 -18.78
C GLN A 69 2.15 5.11 -18.20
N VAL A 70 3.47 5.07 -17.96
CA VAL A 70 4.24 6.26 -17.57
C VAL A 70 4.28 7.24 -18.74
N ASP A 71 3.90 8.48 -18.48
CA ASP A 71 4.01 9.57 -19.44
C ASP A 71 5.40 10.21 -19.30
N THR A 72 6.37 9.58 -19.96
CA THR A 72 7.78 9.97 -19.84
C THR A 72 8.14 11.08 -20.83
N PRO A 73 8.84 12.15 -20.41
CA PRO A 73 9.43 13.12 -21.33
C PRO A 73 10.72 12.59 -22.00
N LEU A 74 11.19 11.40 -21.60
CA LEU A 74 12.41 10.80 -22.12
C LEU A 74 12.17 10.19 -23.50
N THR A 75 13.10 10.45 -24.42
CA THR A 75 13.10 9.81 -25.74
C THR A 75 13.37 8.31 -25.59
N LEU A 76 12.53 7.49 -26.18
CA LEU A 76 12.72 6.04 -26.23
C LEU A 76 13.70 5.69 -27.36
N LEU A 77 14.47 4.63 -27.16
CA LEU A 77 15.53 4.23 -28.08
C LEU A 77 15.02 4.00 -29.52
N ASN A 78 13.82 3.42 -29.66
CA ASN A 78 13.15 3.17 -30.93
C ASN A 78 11.65 2.86 -30.68
N SER A 79 10.89 2.62 -31.76
CA SER A 79 9.45 2.32 -31.71
C SER A 79 9.08 1.00 -31.03
N THR A 80 10.03 0.07 -30.88
CA THR A 80 9.80 -1.23 -30.23
C THR A 80 9.90 -1.11 -28.71
N VAL A 81 10.72 -0.19 -28.21
CA VAL A 81 10.80 0.11 -26.78
C VAL A 81 9.59 0.95 -26.39
N GLN A 82 8.83 0.48 -25.41
CA GLN A 82 7.64 1.16 -24.92
C GLN A 82 7.91 1.75 -23.54
N ALA A 83 7.20 2.83 -23.21
CA ALA A 83 7.21 3.35 -21.85
C ALA A 83 6.70 2.28 -20.87
N PRO A 84 7.22 2.24 -19.63
CA PRO A 84 6.78 1.30 -18.62
C PRO A 84 5.26 1.36 -18.42
N LYS A 85 4.62 0.20 -18.32
CA LYS A 85 3.16 0.11 -18.23
C LYS A 85 2.71 -1.14 -17.48
N VAL A 86 1.55 -1.05 -16.84
CA VAL A 86 0.92 -2.15 -16.07
C VAL A 86 -0.58 -2.19 -16.35
N ALA A 87 -1.14 -3.38 -16.48
CA ALA A 87 -2.58 -3.57 -16.66
C ALA A 87 -3.38 -3.14 -15.42
N TYR A 88 -4.58 -2.59 -15.65
CA TYR A 88 -5.51 -2.23 -14.57
C TYR A 88 -6.92 -2.76 -14.81
N GLN A 89 -7.71 -2.80 -13.74
CA GLN A 89 -9.16 -3.03 -13.80
C GLN A 89 -9.90 -1.77 -13.33
N GLU A 90 -10.94 -1.38 -14.06
CA GLU A 90 -11.81 -0.27 -13.64
C GLU A 90 -12.73 -0.72 -12.51
N VAL A 91 -12.80 0.11 -11.47
CA VAL A 91 -13.79 -0.08 -10.41
C VAL A 91 -15.08 0.55 -10.90
N LYS A 92 -16.00 -0.26 -11.45
CA LYS A 92 -17.33 0.22 -11.84
C LYS A 92 -18.03 0.81 -10.61
N PRO A 93 -18.45 2.09 -10.63
CA PRO A 93 -19.28 2.62 -9.56
C PRO A 93 -20.62 1.90 -9.60
N LYS A 94 -21.03 1.35 -8.45
CA LYS A 94 -22.39 0.83 -8.26
C LYS A 94 -23.32 2.05 -8.30
N GLN A 95 -24.03 2.24 -9.41
CA GLN A 95 -25.05 3.29 -9.54
C GLN A 95 -26.14 3.05 -8.48
N THR A 96 -26.25 3.96 -7.51
CA THR A 96 -27.50 4.14 -6.75
C THR A 96 -28.27 5.23 -7.46
N THR A 97 -29.31 4.83 -8.18
CA THR A 97 -30.35 5.74 -8.68
C THR A 97 -31.10 6.30 -7.49
N ALA A 98 -31.08 7.63 -7.33
CA ALA A 98 -32.08 8.35 -6.55
C ALA A 98 -32.34 9.68 -7.26
N GLU A 99 -33.44 9.68 -8.00
CA GLU A 99 -34.09 10.84 -8.59
C GLU A 99 -35.36 11.13 -7.76
N ALA A 100 -35.72 12.42 -7.69
CA ALA A 100 -36.99 13.02 -7.28
C ALA A 100 -37.01 13.82 -5.95
N ALA A 101 -36.92 15.15 -6.16
CA ALA A 101 -37.86 16.19 -5.72
C ALA A 101 -37.72 16.87 -4.35
N GLU A 102 -37.55 18.19 -4.47
CA GLU A 102 -37.77 19.35 -3.57
C GLU A 102 -39.12 19.25 -2.79
N GLU A 103 -39.41 19.92 -1.68
CA GLU A 103 -39.33 21.37 -1.43
C GLU A 103 -39.73 21.72 0.04
N SER A 104 -39.15 22.81 0.59
CA SER A 104 -39.66 23.73 1.64
C SER A 104 -39.97 23.24 3.08
N ASN A 105 -39.24 23.75 4.08
CA ASN A 105 -39.65 24.93 4.85
C ASN A 105 -38.59 25.32 5.91
N GLU A 106 -38.40 26.63 6.04
CA GLU A 106 -37.46 27.34 6.89
C GLU A 106 -38.15 27.76 8.20
N HIS A 107 -37.55 27.50 9.37
CA HIS A 107 -37.55 28.46 10.49
C HIS A 107 -36.55 28.09 11.61
N SER A 108 -35.51 28.92 11.71
CA SER A 108 -34.93 29.52 12.93
C SER A 108 -34.61 28.68 14.17
N GLY A 109 -33.35 28.78 14.62
CA GLY A 109 -33.04 28.87 16.05
C GLY A 109 -32.01 27.89 16.59
N ASP A 110 -30.80 28.42 16.77
CA ASP A 110 -29.87 28.13 17.87
C ASP A 110 -28.73 27.10 17.66
N THR A 111 -27.56 27.56 18.11
CA THR A 111 -26.24 26.97 18.01
C THR A 111 -26.04 25.94 19.11
N THR A 112 -25.85 24.66 18.75
CA THR A 112 -25.13 23.72 19.61
C THR A 112 -24.22 22.81 18.77
N VAL A 113 -23.05 22.54 19.33
CA VAL A 113 -21.87 21.93 18.72
C VAL A 113 -22.17 20.51 18.21
N ALA A 114 -22.02 20.28 16.91
CA ALA A 114 -22.24 18.98 16.29
C ALA A 114 -21.00 18.09 16.44
N GLU A 115 -21.10 17.09 17.33
CA GLU A 115 -20.24 15.90 17.31
C GLU A 115 -20.37 15.17 15.96
N PRO A 116 -19.27 14.64 15.38
CA PRO A 116 -19.37 13.78 14.21
C PRO A 116 -19.96 12.43 14.65
N ASN A 117 -21.24 12.23 14.34
CA ASN A 117 -21.96 10.98 14.53
C ASN A 117 -21.23 9.81 13.85
N HIS A 118 -20.44 9.05 14.62
CA HIS A 118 -19.89 7.76 14.22
C HIS A 118 -20.98 6.69 14.28
N PHE A 119 -21.90 6.74 13.31
CA PHE A 119 -22.95 5.75 13.15
C PHE A 119 -22.39 4.56 12.36
N ILE A 120 -21.50 3.75 12.96
CA ILE A 120 -21.33 2.38 12.46
C ILE A 120 -22.65 1.67 12.75
N PRO A 121 -23.39 1.22 11.73
CA PRO A 121 -24.60 0.45 11.98
C PRO A 121 -24.19 -0.78 12.80
N LYS A 122 -24.84 -0.99 13.95
CA LYS A 122 -24.50 -2.06 14.91
C LYS A 122 -24.45 -3.45 14.25
N SER A 123 -25.10 -3.64 13.10
CA SER A 123 -25.04 -4.83 12.25
C SER A 123 -23.69 -5.07 11.56
N ILE A 124 -22.96 -4.03 11.15
CA ILE A 124 -21.62 -4.16 10.53
C ILE A 124 -20.58 -4.44 11.62
N ALA A 125 -20.65 -3.73 12.75
CA ALA A 125 -19.75 -3.96 13.87
C ALA A 125 -19.84 -5.41 14.39
N THR A 126 -21.06 -5.94 14.54
CA THR A 126 -21.28 -7.33 14.97
C THR A 126 -20.79 -8.35 13.94
N SER A 127 -21.03 -8.12 12.64
CA SER A 127 -20.54 -9.00 11.57
C SER A 127 -19.00 -9.08 11.55
N VAL A 128 -18.32 -7.94 11.68
CA VAL A 128 -16.85 -7.87 11.72
C VAL A 128 -16.30 -8.57 12.97
N LEU A 129 -16.93 -8.41 14.12
CA LEU A 129 -16.50 -9.03 15.38
C LEU A 129 -16.65 -10.56 15.35
N VAL A 130 -17.71 -11.08 14.71
CA VAL A 130 -17.89 -12.53 14.48
C VAL A 130 -16.81 -13.08 13.56
N LEU A 131 -16.48 -12.37 12.46
CA LEU A 131 -15.41 -12.77 11.53
C LEU A 131 -14.05 -12.82 12.21
N PHE A 132 -13.69 -11.79 12.99
CA PHE A 132 -12.45 -11.77 13.76
C PHE A 132 -12.42 -12.89 14.82
N GLY A 133 -13.55 -13.16 15.49
CA GLY A 133 -13.67 -14.26 16.46
C GLY A 133 -13.41 -15.64 15.84
N LEU A 134 -13.92 -15.89 14.63
CA LEU A 134 -13.68 -17.14 13.91
C LEU A 134 -12.22 -17.28 13.49
N ILE A 135 -11.61 -16.21 12.96
CA ILE A 135 -10.19 -16.20 12.58
C ILE A 135 -9.31 -16.45 13.82
N PHE A 136 -9.60 -15.78 14.93
CA PHE A 136 -8.88 -15.94 16.19
C PHE A 136 -9.03 -17.37 16.77
N SER A 137 -10.21 -17.97 16.67
CA SER A 137 -10.46 -19.37 17.07
C SER A 137 -9.62 -20.37 16.26
N VAL A 138 -9.48 -20.15 14.95
CA VAL A 138 -8.63 -21.00 14.10
C VAL A 138 -7.15 -20.83 14.45
N ILE A 139 -6.69 -19.59 14.64
CA ILE A 139 -5.28 -19.29 14.99
C ILE A 139 -4.93 -19.90 16.36
N THR A 140 -5.76 -19.71 17.37
CA THR A 140 -5.52 -20.27 18.72
C THR A 140 -5.48 -21.80 18.70
N ARG A 141 -6.37 -22.46 17.95
CA ARG A 141 -6.33 -23.92 17.76
C ARG A 141 -5.06 -24.40 17.05
N GLN A 142 -4.57 -23.67 16.05
CA GLN A 142 -3.32 -23.98 15.36
C GLN A 142 -2.11 -23.80 16.28
N LEU A 143 -2.08 -22.75 17.10
CA LEU A 143 -1.02 -22.49 18.08
C LEU A 143 -1.02 -23.54 19.20
N GLN A 144 -2.18 -23.93 19.72
CA GLN A 144 -2.31 -25.00 20.70
C GLN A 144 -1.78 -26.33 20.14
N LYS A 145 -2.13 -26.68 18.90
CA LYS A 145 -1.58 -27.89 18.24
C LYS A 145 -0.06 -27.83 18.10
N ARG A 146 0.53 -26.65 17.85
CA ARG A 146 1.99 -26.48 17.79
C ARG A 146 2.65 -26.60 19.16
N LEU A 147 2.03 -26.05 20.21
CA LEU A 147 2.50 -26.16 21.59
C LEU A 147 2.45 -27.61 22.10
N GLU A 148 1.39 -28.35 21.80
CA GLU A 148 1.29 -29.77 22.17
C GLU A 148 2.29 -30.65 21.40
N ARG A 149 2.60 -30.31 20.14
CA ARG A 149 3.69 -30.97 19.38
C ARG A 149 5.07 -30.65 19.97
N GLN A 150 5.29 -29.42 20.43
CA GLN A 150 6.51 -29.02 21.11
C GLN A 150 6.65 -29.69 22.49
N LYS A 151 5.56 -29.85 23.26
CA LYS A 151 5.56 -30.62 24.53
C LYS A 151 5.86 -32.11 24.34
N LYS A 152 5.42 -32.70 23.23
CA LYS A 152 5.75 -34.11 22.90
C LYS A 152 7.20 -34.30 22.45
N HIS A 153 7.86 -33.26 21.94
CA HIS A 153 9.25 -33.31 21.46
C HIS A 153 10.28 -32.64 22.38
N GLY A 154 9.86 -31.88 23.37
CA GLY A 154 10.72 -31.16 24.31
C GLY A 154 10.84 -31.89 25.65
N LYS A 155 11.48 -33.05 25.65
CA LYS A 155 12.27 -33.47 26.82
C LYS A 155 13.66 -32.87 26.60
N GLU A 156 14.09 -32.07 27.58
CA GLU A 156 15.35 -31.29 27.64
C GLU A 156 15.41 -30.00 26.82
N SER A 157 15.22 -28.87 27.49
CA SER A 157 16.36 -28.03 27.94
C SER A 157 15.88 -26.62 28.25
N SER A 158 16.44 -26.09 29.34
CA SER A 158 16.08 -24.88 30.05
C SER A 158 15.97 -23.62 29.20
N LYS A 159 14.97 -22.77 29.53
CA LYS A 159 15.11 -21.33 29.85
C LYS A 159 13.75 -20.72 30.21
N THR A 160 13.24 -21.16 31.36
CA THR A 160 12.20 -20.49 32.13
C THR A 160 12.76 -19.21 32.74
N ALA A 161 12.75 -18.11 32.00
CA ALA A 161 12.92 -16.76 32.57
C ALA A 161 12.34 -15.67 31.67
N ALA A 162 12.46 -15.79 30.35
CA ALA A 162 12.10 -14.71 29.42
C ALA A 162 10.59 -14.61 29.10
N MET A 163 9.79 -15.65 29.36
CA MET A 163 8.37 -15.67 28.97
C MET A 163 7.41 -15.18 30.08
N ARG A 164 7.89 -14.92 31.30
CA ARG A 164 7.04 -14.40 32.39
C ARG A 164 6.93 -12.87 32.38
N THR A 165 7.85 -12.16 31.76
CA THR A 165 7.87 -10.68 31.77
C THR A 165 6.94 -10.04 30.74
N ILE A 166 6.64 -10.73 29.63
CA ILE A 166 5.76 -10.17 28.60
C ILE A 166 4.28 -10.20 29.04
N PHE A 167 3.85 -11.24 29.77
CA PHE A 167 2.45 -11.37 30.19
C PHE A 167 2.03 -10.45 31.36
N LEU A 168 2.98 -9.92 32.14
CA LEU A 168 2.67 -8.98 33.22
C LEU A 168 2.45 -7.54 32.72
N SER A 169 2.99 -7.17 31.55
CA SER A 169 2.87 -5.81 31.00
C SER A 169 1.49 -5.51 30.37
N ALA A 170 0.81 -6.51 29.83
CA ALA A 170 -0.51 -6.34 29.22
C ALA A 170 -1.65 -6.20 30.26
N ALA A 171 -1.49 -6.77 31.46
CA ALA A 171 -2.50 -6.71 32.51
C ALA A 171 -2.59 -5.32 33.17
N VAL A 172 -1.47 -4.59 33.29
CA VAL A 172 -1.46 -3.25 33.90
C VAL A 172 -2.07 -2.20 32.98
N LEU A 173 -1.85 -2.30 31.66
CA LEU A 173 -2.42 -1.36 30.69
C LEU A 173 -3.95 -1.51 30.53
N SER A 174 -4.49 -2.67 30.90
CA SER A 174 -5.94 -2.96 30.85
C SER A 174 -6.71 -2.37 32.05
N PHE A 175 -6.05 -2.13 33.19
CA PHE A 175 -6.70 -1.55 34.37
C PHE A 175 -6.75 -0.01 34.37
N LEU A 176 -5.84 0.64 33.63
CA LEU A 176 -5.83 2.11 33.50
C LEU A 176 -6.90 2.68 32.55
N CYS A 177 -7.56 1.84 31.75
CA CYS A 177 -8.69 2.25 30.90
C CYS A 177 -10.07 2.01 31.53
N ALA A 178 -10.13 1.49 32.77
CA ALA A 178 -11.40 1.18 33.45
C ALA A 178 -11.69 2.10 34.66
N VAL A 179 -10.84 3.09 34.92
CA VAL A 179 -11.09 4.20 35.86
C VAL A 179 -10.81 5.50 35.12
N GLY A 180 -11.81 5.96 34.37
CA GLY A 180 -11.81 7.20 33.62
C GLY A 180 -13.23 7.45 33.16
#